data_AF-A0A5C8T349-F1
#
_entry.id   AF-A0A5C8T349-F1
#
_cell.length_a   1.000
_cell.length_b   1.000
_cell.length_c   1.000
_cell.angle_alpha   90.00
_cell.angle_beta   90.00
_cell.angle_gamma   90.00
#
_symmetry.space_group_name_H-M   'P 1'
#
loop_
_entity.id
_entity.type
_entity.pdbx_description
1 polymer ?
#
loop_
_entity_poly.entity_id
_entity_poly.type
_entity_poly.pdbx_seq_one_letter_code
_entity_poly.pdbx_strand_id
1 'polypeptide(L)'
;GDALAQATVGLGTVTDPGDGLHLSRCTGVLIAPDLILTAAHCVNGDPLGSLVVFFRGSEPVKPVRTARVTARYSPDPGQMTSNVVDVDLNALSLDLAVLRLAEPVRDRVPVPLATDPSRVPRSLRVAGTGVSGRTVGRLRTVGLTPVAASSTGLTVARVNGGRVCFGDSGGPVVGQDRRGLFVWGVASAVLSRQAPCGNLVVIAPAAQVFTSPGMR
;
A
#
# COMPACT_ATOMS: atom_id res chain seq x y z
N GLY A 1 -11.27 -3.38 18.92
CA GLY A 1 -11.64 -3.19 17.49
C GLY A 1 -10.56 -3.82 16.62
N ASP A 2 -10.86 -4.16 15.36
CA ASP A 2 -9.88 -4.75 14.44
C ASP A 2 -8.67 -3.82 14.25
N ALA A 3 -7.50 -4.26 14.72
CA ALA A 3 -6.26 -3.47 14.69
C ALA A 3 -5.84 -3.11 13.27
N LEU A 4 -6.08 -4.01 12.31
CA LEU A 4 -5.81 -3.74 10.90
C LEU A 4 -6.68 -2.60 10.38
N ALA A 5 -7.96 -2.60 10.72
CA ALA A 5 -8.89 -1.54 10.31
C ALA A 5 -8.55 -0.19 10.96
N GLN A 6 -8.06 -0.17 12.19
CA GLN A 6 -7.67 1.07 12.88
C GLN A 6 -6.44 1.73 12.25
N ALA A 7 -5.50 0.93 11.74
CA ALA A 7 -4.29 1.44 11.10
C ALA A 7 -4.44 1.67 9.59
N THR A 8 -5.40 1.03 8.93
CA THR A 8 -5.64 1.22 7.50
C THR A 8 -6.25 2.59 7.23
N VAL A 9 -5.79 3.24 6.17
CA VAL A 9 -6.30 4.53 5.69
C VAL A 9 -6.65 4.47 4.22
N GLY A 10 -7.59 5.29 3.80
CA GLY A 10 -7.84 5.57 2.41
C GLY A 10 -7.11 6.86 2.04
N LEU A 11 -6.55 6.89 0.84
CA LEU A 11 -5.72 7.96 0.33
C LEU A 11 -6.36 8.54 -0.92
N GLY A 12 -6.47 9.86 -0.95
CA GLY A 12 -6.80 10.63 -2.15
C GLY A 12 -5.65 11.57 -2.47
N THR A 13 -5.09 11.51 -3.67
CA THR A 13 -4.00 12.40 -4.10
C THR A 13 -4.43 13.21 -5.30
N VAL A 14 -3.96 14.46 -5.35
CA VAL A 14 -4.18 15.37 -6.48
C VAL A 14 -2.84 15.64 -7.13
N THR A 15 -2.71 15.34 -8.41
CA THR A 15 -1.49 15.57 -9.20
C THR A 15 -1.81 16.43 -10.42
N ASP A 16 -0.81 17.16 -10.91
CA ASP A 16 -0.91 17.96 -12.14
C ASP A 16 0.26 17.60 -13.06
N PRO A 17 0.06 16.66 -14.00
CA PRO A 17 1.08 16.28 -14.97
C PRO A 17 1.19 17.28 -16.13
N GLY A 18 0.52 18.44 -16.07
CA GLY A 18 0.57 19.49 -17.09
C GLY A 18 -0.55 19.42 -18.13
N ASP A 19 -1.42 18.40 -18.07
CA ASP A 19 -2.62 18.25 -18.90
C ASP A 19 -3.94 18.37 -18.11
N GLY A 20 -3.85 18.69 -16.81
CA GLY A 20 -4.98 18.89 -15.91
C GLY A 20 -4.80 18.25 -14.55
N LEU A 21 -5.78 18.44 -13.66
CA LEU A 21 -5.76 17.83 -12.33
C LEU A 21 -6.24 16.37 -12.39
N HIS A 22 -5.40 15.45 -11.95
CA HIS A 22 -5.72 14.03 -11.81
C HIS A 22 -5.93 13.66 -10.35
N LEU A 23 -6.96 12.84 -10.10
CA LEU A 23 -7.29 12.33 -8.77
C LEU A 23 -7.00 10.84 -8.71
N SER A 24 -6.04 10.44 -7.87
CA SER A 24 -5.82 9.04 -7.55
C SER A 24 -6.48 8.67 -6.23
N ARG A 25 -6.95 7.43 -6.13
CA ARG A 25 -7.51 6.84 -4.91
C ARG A 25 -6.80 5.54 -4.63
N CYS A 26 -6.27 5.45 -3.43
CA CYS A 26 -5.50 4.32 -2.94
C CYS A 26 -5.85 4.03 -1.48
N THR A 27 -5.19 3.02 -0.94
CA THR A 27 -5.18 2.69 0.48
C THR A 27 -3.74 2.87 1.02
N GLY A 28 -3.60 2.98 2.34
CA GLY A 28 -2.31 2.99 3.03
C GLY A 28 -2.44 2.45 4.46
N VAL A 29 -1.35 2.48 5.22
CA VAL A 29 -1.31 2.01 6.60
C VAL A 29 -0.45 2.89 7.50
N LEU A 30 -0.94 3.17 8.71
CA LEU A 30 -0.22 3.87 9.77
C LEU A 30 0.90 2.98 10.34
N ILE A 31 2.16 3.39 10.15
CA ILE A 31 3.37 2.65 10.59
C ILE A 31 4.14 3.38 11.70
N ALA A 32 3.85 4.67 11.90
CA ALA A 32 4.21 5.46 13.07
C ALA A 32 3.09 6.48 13.33
N PRO A 33 3.05 7.19 14.47
CA PRO A 33 1.95 8.14 14.79
C PRO A 33 1.65 9.16 13.70
N ASP A 34 2.63 9.52 12.87
CA ASP A 34 2.50 10.47 11.78
C ASP A 34 2.99 9.93 10.42
N LEU A 35 3.28 8.62 10.30
CA LEU A 35 3.78 8.04 9.04
C LEU A 35 2.79 7.03 8.46
N ILE A 36 2.45 7.24 7.20
CA ILE A 36 1.64 6.32 6.38
C ILE A 36 2.54 5.66 5.35
N LEU A 37 2.51 4.33 5.27
CA LEU A 37 3.07 3.56 4.17
C LEU A 37 1.99 3.32 3.10
N THR A 38 2.36 3.47 1.84
CA THR A 38 1.52 3.18 0.67
C THR A 38 2.38 2.78 -0.53
N ALA A 39 1.79 2.58 -1.70
CA ALA A 39 2.50 2.31 -2.94
C ALA A 39 3.03 3.60 -3.57
N ALA A 40 4.19 3.53 -4.23
CA ALA A 40 4.79 4.71 -4.88
C ALA A 40 3.91 5.24 -6.01
N HIS A 41 3.26 4.35 -6.77
CA HIS A 41 2.39 4.76 -7.87
C HIS A 41 1.16 5.56 -7.43
N CYS A 42 0.76 5.47 -6.15
CA CYS A 42 -0.34 6.26 -5.58
C CYS A 42 0.01 7.75 -5.44
N VAL A 43 1.29 8.08 -5.46
CA VAL A 43 1.83 9.44 -5.32
C VAL A 43 2.73 9.84 -6.51
N ASN A 44 2.57 9.18 -7.67
CA ASN A 44 3.31 9.52 -8.88
C ASN A 44 3.05 10.96 -9.31
N GLY A 45 4.09 11.64 -9.80
CA GLY A 45 3.98 13.04 -10.27
C GLY A 45 3.93 14.08 -9.16
N ASP A 46 4.42 13.73 -7.96
CA ASP A 46 4.54 14.60 -6.77
C ASP A 46 3.24 15.36 -6.45
N PRO A 47 2.34 14.76 -5.67
CA PRO A 47 1.00 15.32 -5.48
C PRO A 47 1.03 16.71 -4.86
N LEU A 48 0.22 17.61 -5.42
CA LEU A 48 -0.06 18.94 -4.88
C LEU A 48 -0.63 18.87 -3.45
N GLY A 49 -1.34 17.78 -3.15
CA GLY A 49 -1.81 17.46 -1.82
C GLY A 49 -2.27 16.00 -1.69
N SER A 50 -2.18 15.46 -0.48
CA SER A 50 -2.69 14.13 -0.14
C SER A 50 -3.71 14.24 1.01
N LEU A 51 -4.88 13.64 0.82
CA LEU A 51 -5.93 13.48 1.81
C LEU A 51 -5.89 12.06 2.38
N VAL A 52 -5.98 11.96 3.70
CA VAL A 52 -5.95 10.71 4.45
C VAL A 52 -7.24 10.54 5.23
N VAL A 53 -7.94 9.44 4.98
CA VAL A 53 -9.19 9.09 5.66
C VAL A 53 -9.00 7.83 6.47
N PHE A 54 -9.31 7.92 7.76
CA PHE A 54 -9.21 6.80 8.67
C PHE A 54 -10.55 6.04 8.77
N PHE A 55 -10.51 4.83 9.34
CA PHE A 55 -11.69 3.98 9.51
C PHE A 55 -11.97 3.60 10.97
N ARG A 56 -13.23 3.27 11.26
CA ARG A 56 -13.68 2.57 12.47
C ARG A 56 -14.50 1.35 12.02
N GLY A 57 -13.88 0.16 12.11
CA GLY A 57 -14.44 -1.01 11.44
C GLY A 57 -14.39 -0.79 9.92
N SER A 58 -15.53 -0.92 9.25
CA SER A 58 -15.63 -0.66 7.80
C SER A 58 -15.90 0.80 7.43
N GLU A 59 -16.29 1.65 8.38
CA GLU A 59 -16.80 2.99 8.06
C GLU A 59 -15.71 4.06 8.11
N PRO A 60 -15.66 4.98 7.12
CA PRO A 60 -14.74 6.11 7.15
C PRO A 60 -15.13 7.07 8.28
N VAL A 61 -14.14 7.70 8.91
CA VAL A 61 -14.35 8.65 10.00
C VAL A 61 -13.71 10.01 9.73
N LYS A 62 -14.29 11.05 10.33
CA LYS A 62 -13.75 12.42 10.34
C LYS A 62 -12.80 12.63 11.55
N PRO A 63 -11.91 13.64 11.50
CA PRO A 63 -11.64 14.51 10.35
C PRO A 63 -10.78 13.83 9.29
N VAL A 64 -10.89 14.32 8.05
CA VAL A 64 -9.91 14.02 6.99
C VAL A 64 -8.61 14.73 7.34
N ARG A 65 -7.48 14.04 7.21
CA ARG A 65 -6.15 14.60 7.47
C ARG A 65 -5.42 14.91 6.18
N THR A 66 -4.43 15.79 6.25
CA THR A 66 -3.53 16.07 5.14
C THR A 66 -2.18 15.41 5.38
N ALA A 67 -1.50 15.06 4.30
CA ALA A 67 -0.17 14.47 4.35
C ALA A 67 0.70 14.97 3.19
N ARG A 68 2.02 14.84 3.35
CA ARG A 68 3.03 15.12 2.32
C ARG A 68 3.92 13.90 2.11
N VAL A 69 4.33 13.66 0.88
CA VAL A 69 5.31 12.60 0.57
C VAL A 69 6.65 12.98 1.22
N THR A 70 7.24 12.07 2.00
CA THR A 70 8.55 12.26 2.62
C THR A 70 9.61 11.29 2.10
N ALA A 71 9.19 10.18 1.49
CA ALA A 71 10.06 9.24 0.81
C ALA A 71 9.27 8.52 -0.27
N ARG A 72 9.92 8.20 -1.39
CA ARG A 72 9.36 7.42 -2.49
C ARG A 72 10.46 6.51 -3.02
N TYR A 73 10.13 5.24 -3.15
CA TYR A 73 10.96 4.18 -3.69
C TYR A 73 10.22 3.65 -4.90
N SER A 74 10.69 4.08 -6.08
CA SER A 74 10.16 3.70 -7.39
C SER A 74 11.36 3.46 -8.31
N PRO A 75 11.31 2.48 -9.22
CA PRO A 75 12.20 2.46 -10.37
C PRO A 75 12.03 3.78 -11.14
N ASP A 76 13.15 4.37 -11.56
CA ASP A 76 13.18 5.58 -12.38
C ASP A 76 12.66 5.23 -13.78
N PRO A 77 11.71 5.99 -14.39
CA PRO A 77 11.17 5.67 -15.71
C PRO A 77 12.24 5.49 -16.80
N GLY A 78 13.40 6.16 -16.66
CA GLY A 78 14.53 6.07 -17.59
C GLY A 78 15.26 4.72 -17.61
N GLN A 79 14.97 3.81 -16.66
CA GLN A 79 15.56 2.46 -16.63
C GLN A 79 14.61 1.36 -17.11
N MET A 80 13.35 1.68 -17.43
CA MET A 80 12.45 0.73 -18.10
C MET A 80 12.79 0.70 -19.60
N THR A 81 13.86 -0.01 -19.96
CA THR A 81 14.15 -0.29 -21.37
C THR A 81 13.01 -1.13 -21.96
N SER A 82 12.49 -0.68 -23.09
CA SER A 82 11.31 -1.16 -23.81
C SER A 82 11.40 -2.60 -24.36
N ASN A 83 11.65 -3.60 -23.51
CA ASN A 83 11.56 -5.02 -23.87
C ASN A 83 10.48 -5.68 -23.00
N VAL A 84 9.32 -5.94 -23.62
CA VAL A 84 8.07 -6.43 -23.02
C VAL A 84 8.13 -7.94 -22.69
N VAL A 85 9.24 -8.44 -22.14
CA VAL A 85 9.37 -9.86 -21.73
C VAL A 85 9.95 -10.02 -20.32
N ASP A 86 10.67 -9.03 -19.79
CA ASP A 86 11.16 -9.05 -18.42
C ASP A 86 10.51 -7.93 -17.61
N VAL A 87 9.39 -8.23 -16.97
CA VAL A 87 8.95 -7.40 -15.84
C VAL A 87 10.04 -7.51 -14.80
N ASP A 88 10.89 -6.47 -14.69
CA ASP A 88 11.95 -6.45 -13.69
C ASP A 88 11.31 -6.56 -12.31
N LEU A 89 11.43 -7.74 -11.70
CA LEU A 89 10.87 -8.02 -10.38
C LEU A 89 11.48 -7.09 -9.32
N ASN A 90 12.66 -6.52 -9.58
CA ASN A 90 13.25 -5.51 -8.70
C ASN A 90 12.49 -4.18 -8.79
N ALA A 91 12.10 -3.78 -10.00
CA ALA A 91 11.30 -2.58 -10.26
C ALA A 91 9.93 -2.66 -9.55
N LEU A 92 9.28 -3.83 -9.58
CA LEU A 92 8.03 -4.04 -8.82
C LEU A 92 8.24 -4.14 -7.30
N SER A 93 9.43 -4.54 -6.85
CA SER A 93 9.74 -4.59 -5.42
C SER A 93 9.89 -3.19 -4.81
N LEU A 94 10.28 -2.22 -5.63
CA LEU A 94 10.39 -0.80 -5.30
C LEU A 94 9.11 -0.07 -5.70
N ASP A 95 7.96 -0.41 -5.11
CA ASP A 95 6.71 0.36 -5.28
C ASP A 95 6.19 0.79 -3.91
N LEU A 96 6.95 1.63 -3.23
CA LEU A 96 6.67 2.08 -1.86
C LEU A 96 6.80 3.60 -1.73
N ALA A 97 5.90 4.21 -0.98
CA ALA A 97 6.02 5.60 -0.56
C ALA A 97 5.64 5.76 0.90
N VAL A 98 6.30 6.71 1.56
CA VAL A 98 5.98 7.14 2.92
C VAL A 98 5.44 8.56 2.86
N LEU A 99 4.28 8.76 3.45
CA LEU A 99 3.66 10.06 3.63
C LEU A 99 3.72 10.43 5.11
N ARG A 100 4.07 11.67 5.41
CA ARG A 100 3.98 12.25 6.75
C ARG A 100 2.69 13.03 6.89
N LEU A 101 1.89 12.68 7.90
CA LEU A 101 0.70 13.43 8.30
C LEU A 101 1.09 14.81 8.81
N ALA A 102 0.24 15.81 8.57
CA ALA A 102 0.45 17.16 9.10
C ALA A 102 0.46 17.20 10.64
N GLU A 103 -0.28 16.28 11.28
CA GLU A 103 -0.35 16.13 12.73
C GLU A 103 -0.28 14.64 13.12
N PRO A 104 0.48 14.27 14.17
CA PRO A 104 0.48 12.91 14.68
C PRO A 104 -0.89 12.49 15.24
N VAL A 105 -1.26 11.24 14.99
CA VAL A 105 -2.47 10.61 15.49
C VAL A 105 -2.16 9.83 16.76
N ARG A 106 -2.92 10.09 17.83
CA ARG A 106 -2.67 9.53 19.17
C ARG A 106 -3.71 8.53 19.64
N ASP A 107 -4.86 8.47 18.97
CA ASP A 107 -5.98 7.57 19.26
C ASP A 107 -5.93 6.27 18.44
N ARG A 108 -4.82 6.01 17.74
CA ARG A 108 -4.63 4.87 16.86
C ARG A 108 -3.28 4.21 17.10
N VAL A 109 -3.25 2.90 16.91
CA VAL A 109 -2.04 2.09 17.10
C VAL A 109 -1.42 1.80 15.73
N PRO A 110 -0.21 2.28 15.44
CA PRO A 110 0.51 1.93 14.22
C PRO A 110 0.84 0.43 14.16
N VAL A 111 0.95 -0.12 12.96
CA VAL A 111 1.35 -1.52 12.74
C VAL A 111 2.85 -1.55 12.41
N PRO A 112 3.67 -2.33 13.13
CA PRO A 112 5.09 -2.43 12.86
C PRO A 112 5.36 -3.08 11.51
N LEU A 113 6.49 -2.75 10.88
CA LEU A 113 6.91 -3.40 9.64
C LEU A 113 7.53 -4.77 9.92
N ALA A 114 7.47 -5.66 8.92
CA ALA A 114 8.28 -6.87 8.89
C ALA A 114 9.77 -6.49 8.93
N THR A 115 10.53 -7.19 9.77
CA THR A 115 11.97 -6.97 9.95
C THR A 115 12.84 -7.91 9.12
N ASP A 116 12.26 -8.99 8.58
CA ASP A 116 12.97 -10.00 7.81
C ASP A 116 12.18 -10.33 6.52
N PRO A 117 12.64 -9.85 5.34
CA PRO A 117 11.99 -10.12 4.07
C PRO A 117 12.21 -11.56 3.56
N SER A 118 13.05 -12.36 4.20
CA SER A 118 13.39 -13.71 3.72
C SER A 118 12.36 -14.78 4.11
N ARG A 119 11.49 -14.49 5.08
CA ARG A 119 10.52 -15.46 5.63
C ARG A 119 9.10 -15.03 5.38
N VAL A 120 8.64 -15.26 4.15
CA VAL A 120 7.26 -14.95 3.73
C VAL A 120 6.25 -15.72 4.62
N PRO A 121 5.28 -15.03 5.24
CA PRO A 121 4.26 -15.69 6.06
C PRO A 121 3.41 -16.67 5.25
N ARG A 122 3.01 -17.80 5.82
CA ARG A 122 2.16 -18.79 5.13
C ARG A 122 0.75 -18.29 4.84
N SER A 123 0.28 -17.32 5.62
CA SER A 123 -1.02 -16.68 5.47
C SER A 123 -0.86 -15.19 5.67
N LEU A 124 -1.51 -14.42 4.80
CA LEU A 124 -1.52 -12.98 4.81
C LEU A 124 -2.97 -12.48 4.80
N ARG A 125 -3.18 -11.22 5.15
CA ARG A 125 -4.45 -10.50 4.95
C ARG A 125 -4.16 -9.17 4.28
N VAL A 126 -5.00 -8.75 3.36
CA VAL A 126 -4.97 -7.40 2.79
C VAL A 126 -6.20 -6.63 3.18
N ALA A 127 -6.01 -5.37 3.57
CA ALA A 127 -7.11 -4.42 3.77
C ALA A 127 -7.05 -3.31 2.73
N GLY A 128 -8.21 -2.93 2.23
CA GLY A 128 -8.35 -2.04 1.09
C GLY A 128 -9.75 -1.45 1.00
N THR A 129 -9.86 -0.29 0.40
CA THR A 129 -11.15 0.42 0.26
C THR A 129 -11.79 0.18 -1.11
N GLY A 130 -11.03 -0.34 -2.07
CA GLY A 130 -11.44 -0.67 -3.43
C GLY A 130 -12.00 0.52 -4.23
N VAL A 131 -12.61 0.20 -5.37
CA VAL A 131 -13.34 1.17 -6.17
C VAL A 131 -14.76 1.31 -5.61
N SER A 132 -15.10 2.48 -5.06
CA SER A 132 -16.48 2.79 -4.68
C SER A 132 -16.89 4.18 -5.14
N GLY A 133 -17.38 4.30 -6.38
CA GLY A 133 -18.03 5.53 -6.85
C GLY A 133 -17.20 6.80 -6.64
N ARG A 134 -17.75 7.82 -5.97
CA ARG A 134 -17.09 9.13 -5.72
C ARG A 134 -16.40 9.27 -4.36
N THR A 135 -16.54 8.30 -3.45
CA THR A 135 -16.01 8.38 -2.08
C THR A 135 -14.93 7.32 -1.84
N VAL A 136 -14.22 7.45 -0.72
CA VAL A 136 -13.14 6.52 -0.32
C VAL A 136 -13.66 5.10 -0.09
N GLY A 137 -14.97 4.93 0.15
CA GLY A 137 -15.61 3.62 0.28
C GLY A 137 -15.66 3.06 1.68
N ARG A 138 -16.07 1.79 1.77
CA ARG A 138 -16.04 1.00 3.01
C ARG A 138 -14.77 0.17 3.01
N LEU A 139 -14.08 0.13 4.15
CA LEU A 139 -12.93 -0.73 4.30
C LEU A 139 -13.35 -2.21 4.27
N ARG A 140 -12.62 -3.00 3.49
CA ARG A 140 -12.78 -4.46 3.40
C ARG A 140 -11.46 -5.14 3.70
N THR A 141 -11.54 -6.41 4.06
CA THR A 141 -10.37 -7.26 4.28
C THR A 141 -10.59 -8.62 3.69
N VAL A 142 -9.53 -9.21 3.13
CA VAL A 142 -9.56 -10.55 2.56
C VAL A 142 -8.27 -11.29 2.88
N GLY A 143 -8.36 -12.61 3.05
CA GLY A 143 -7.20 -13.48 3.25
C GLY A 143 -6.42 -13.66 1.95
N LEU A 144 -5.12 -13.85 2.07
CA LEU A 144 -4.20 -14.10 0.97
C LEU A 144 -3.35 -15.33 1.27
N THR A 145 -3.06 -16.11 0.23
CA THR A 145 -2.13 -17.25 0.28
C THR A 145 -0.96 -16.97 -0.65
N PRO A 146 0.27 -16.73 -0.14
CA PRO A 146 1.44 -16.58 -0.99
C PRO A 146 1.67 -17.80 -1.89
N VAL A 147 2.00 -17.54 -3.15
CA VAL A 147 2.26 -18.57 -4.17
C VAL A 147 3.66 -18.46 -4.77
N ALA A 148 4.28 -17.28 -4.70
CA ALA A 148 5.67 -17.07 -5.10
C ALA A 148 6.27 -15.90 -4.30
N ALA A 149 7.58 -15.92 -4.11
CA ALA A 149 8.33 -14.82 -3.53
C ALA A 149 9.73 -14.71 -4.15
N SER A 150 10.23 -13.48 -4.32
CA SER A 150 11.62 -13.22 -4.72
C SER A 150 12.55 -13.17 -3.50
N SER A 151 13.86 -13.09 -3.74
CA SER A 151 14.87 -12.82 -2.71
C SER A 151 14.72 -11.44 -2.06
N THR A 152 14.08 -10.49 -2.75
CA THR A 152 13.81 -9.14 -2.22
C THR A 152 12.57 -9.06 -1.34
N GLY A 153 11.81 -10.17 -1.24
CA GLY A 153 10.53 -10.24 -0.51
C GLY A 153 9.31 -9.89 -1.37
N LEU A 154 9.49 -9.52 -2.65
CA LEU A 154 8.37 -9.33 -3.57
C LEU A 154 7.53 -10.60 -3.59
N THR A 155 6.27 -10.48 -3.20
CA THR A 155 5.41 -11.65 -3.01
C THR A 155 4.24 -11.60 -3.98
N VAL A 156 3.98 -12.72 -4.66
CA VAL A 156 2.72 -12.93 -5.37
C VAL A 156 1.83 -13.80 -4.49
N ALA A 157 0.61 -13.35 -4.24
CA ALA A 157 -0.35 -14.09 -3.43
C ALA A 157 -1.69 -14.26 -4.14
N ARG A 158 -2.33 -15.40 -3.90
CA ARG A 158 -3.70 -15.70 -4.32
C ARG A 158 -4.68 -15.12 -3.30
N VAL A 159 -5.74 -14.50 -3.80
CA VAL A 159 -6.83 -13.96 -2.97
C VAL A 159 -7.77 -15.11 -2.57
N ASN A 160 -7.98 -15.28 -1.26
CA ASN A 160 -8.82 -16.33 -0.69
C ASN A 160 -10.29 -15.89 -0.69
N GLY A 161 -10.93 -15.99 -1.85
CA GLY A 161 -12.31 -15.54 -2.08
C GLY A 161 -12.38 -14.02 -2.33
N GLY A 162 -13.29 -13.56 -3.21
CA GLY A 162 -13.32 -12.15 -3.61
C GLY A 162 -12.19 -11.76 -4.59
N ARG A 163 -11.83 -10.48 -4.63
CA ARG A 163 -10.82 -9.90 -5.54
C ARG A 163 -10.15 -8.69 -4.89
N VAL A 164 -8.94 -8.37 -5.33
CA VAL A 164 -8.28 -7.08 -5.09
C VAL A 164 -8.51 -6.22 -6.34
N CYS A 165 -8.83 -4.95 -6.16
CA CYS A 165 -9.21 -4.03 -7.22
C CYS A 165 -8.38 -2.73 -7.18
N PHE A 166 -8.53 -1.89 -8.19
CA PHE A 166 -8.10 -0.50 -8.10
C PHE A 166 -8.68 0.16 -6.83
N GLY A 167 -7.93 1.07 -6.21
CA GLY A 167 -8.25 1.62 -4.89
C GLY A 167 -7.72 0.82 -3.71
N ASP A 168 -7.51 -0.50 -3.87
CA ASP A 168 -6.81 -1.30 -2.85
C ASP A 168 -5.29 -1.12 -2.91
N SER A 169 -4.76 -0.57 -4.00
CA SER A 169 -3.35 -0.21 -4.17
C SER A 169 -2.82 0.57 -2.98
N GLY A 170 -1.62 0.21 -2.51
CA GLY A 170 -0.98 0.76 -1.32
C GLY A 170 -1.54 0.22 0.00
N GLY A 171 -2.64 -0.54 -0.02
CA GLY A 171 -3.26 -1.10 1.18
C GLY A 171 -2.35 -2.11 1.88
N PRO A 172 -2.41 -2.18 3.23
CA PRO A 172 -1.53 -3.05 4.00
C PRO A 172 -1.79 -4.51 3.70
N VAL A 173 -0.72 -5.24 3.41
CA VAL A 173 -0.68 -6.69 3.47
C VAL A 173 0.04 -7.09 4.75
N VAL A 174 -0.69 -7.72 5.67
CA VAL A 174 -0.19 -8.06 6.99
C VAL A 174 -0.02 -9.56 7.19
N GLY A 175 1.05 -9.92 7.88
CA GLY A 175 1.19 -11.21 8.54
C GLY A 175 0.82 -11.08 10.02
N GLN A 176 0.76 -12.23 10.70
CA GLN A 176 0.57 -12.28 12.15
C GLN A 176 1.50 -13.33 12.76
N ASP A 177 2.13 -12.97 13.88
CA ASP A 177 2.93 -13.88 14.69
C ASP A 177 2.54 -13.77 16.18
N ARG A 178 3.41 -14.25 17.08
CA ARG A 178 3.20 -14.18 18.54
C ARG A 178 3.25 -12.76 19.10
N ARG A 179 3.85 -11.80 18.40
CA ARG A 179 3.99 -10.39 18.79
C ARG A 179 2.84 -9.53 18.26
N GLY A 180 2.12 -10.01 17.25
CA GLY A 180 0.91 -9.37 16.74
C GLY A 180 0.92 -9.24 15.22
N LEU A 181 0.14 -8.28 14.72
CA LEU A 181 0.15 -7.94 13.29
C LEU A 181 1.44 -7.19 12.94
N PHE A 182 1.95 -7.48 11.75
CA PHE A 182 3.03 -6.72 11.14
C PHE A 182 2.74 -6.52 9.65
N VAL A 183 3.17 -5.39 9.11
CA VAL A 183 3.07 -5.10 7.68
C VAL A 183 4.16 -5.88 6.95
N TRP A 184 3.75 -6.90 6.19
CA TRP A 184 4.64 -7.61 5.27
C TRP A 184 4.98 -6.74 4.06
N GLY A 185 3.98 -6.04 3.54
CA GLY A 185 4.11 -5.19 2.37
C GLY A 185 2.84 -4.40 2.08
N VAL A 186 2.80 -3.79 0.90
CA VAL A 186 1.61 -3.12 0.38
C VAL A 186 1.14 -3.76 -0.92
N ALA A 187 -0.16 -3.76 -1.18
CA ALA A 187 -0.70 -4.20 -2.46
C ALA A 187 -0.22 -3.25 -3.58
N SER A 188 0.56 -3.75 -4.53
CA SER A 188 1.17 -2.94 -5.60
C SER A 188 0.40 -3.08 -6.92
N ALA A 189 0.17 -4.32 -7.34
CA ALA A 189 -0.51 -4.61 -8.60
C ALA A 189 -1.41 -5.85 -8.49
N VAL A 190 -2.31 -6.02 -9.44
CA VAL A 190 -3.09 -7.24 -9.62
C VAL A 190 -2.78 -7.86 -10.97
N LEU A 191 -2.55 -9.17 -10.98
CA LEU A 191 -2.40 -9.92 -12.23
C LEU A 191 -3.81 -10.35 -12.69
N SER A 192 -4.30 -9.76 -13.76
CA SER A 192 -5.64 -10.02 -14.30
C SER A 192 -5.65 -9.92 -15.81
N ARG A 193 -6.54 -10.70 -16.46
CA ARG A 193 -6.84 -10.57 -17.90
C ARG A 193 -7.83 -9.43 -18.19
N GLN A 194 -8.53 -8.93 -17.17
CA GLN A 194 -9.50 -7.85 -17.29
C GLN A 194 -9.40 -6.92 -16.08
N ALA A 195 -9.07 -5.65 -16.32
CA ALA A 195 -9.19 -4.59 -15.32
C ALA A 195 -10.66 -4.45 -14.85
N PRO A 196 -10.92 -3.93 -13.63
CA PRO A 196 -10.00 -3.29 -12.69
C PRO A 196 -9.60 -4.17 -11.48
N CYS A 197 -9.90 -5.47 -11.51
CA CYS A 197 -9.71 -6.38 -10.37
C CYS A 197 -9.03 -7.69 -10.76
N GLY A 198 -8.32 -8.31 -9.82
CA GLY A 198 -7.66 -9.61 -9.99
C GLY A 198 -7.73 -10.50 -8.74
N ASN A 199 -7.43 -11.78 -8.95
CA ASN A 199 -7.35 -12.80 -7.89
C ASN A 199 -5.90 -13.19 -7.53
N LEU A 200 -4.92 -12.59 -8.20
CA LEU A 200 -3.51 -12.62 -7.87
C LEU A 200 -3.06 -11.20 -7.60
N VAL A 201 -2.42 -10.97 -6.46
CA VAL A 201 -1.90 -9.68 -6.04
C VAL A 201 -0.39 -9.75 -5.93
N VAL A 202 0.28 -8.74 -6.46
CA VAL A 202 1.71 -8.47 -6.28
C VAL A 202 1.87 -7.55 -5.09
N ILE A 203 2.77 -7.91 -4.19
CA ILE A 203 2.97 -7.25 -2.90
C ILE A 203 4.39 -6.70 -2.85
N ALA A 204 4.52 -5.38 -2.75
CA ALA A 204 5.80 -4.72 -2.56
C ALA A 204 6.22 -4.84 -1.07
N PRO A 205 7.41 -5.39 -0.77
CA PRO A 205 7.79 -5.76 0.59
C PRO A 205 8.20 -4.54 1.43
N ALA A 206 7.60 -4.39 2.62
CA ALA A 206 7.80 -3.20 3.46
C ALA A 206 9.21 -3.10 4.08
N ALA A 207 9.96 -4.20 4.14
CA ALA A 207 11.30 -4.23 4.72
C ALA A 207 12.29 -3.27 4.03
N GLN A 208 12.02 -2.85 2.78
CA GLN A 208 12.90 -1.97 2.00
C GLN A 208 12.91 -0.51 2.47
N VAL A 209 11.90 -0.09 3.25
CA VAL A 209 11.72 1.30 3.69
C VAL A 209 12.85 1.78 4.61
N PHE A 210 13.49 0.89 5.35
CA PHE A 210 14.53 1.25 6.34
C PHE A 210 15.94 0.73 6.01
N THR A 211 16.11 0.00 4.90
CA THR A 211 17.43 -0.48 4.45
C THR A 211 18.12 0.47 3.49
N SER A 212 17.47 1.56 3.08
CA SER A 212 18.05 2.57 2.19
C SER A 212 18.90 3.59 2.97
N PRO A 213 20.14 3.92 2.56
CA PRO A 213 21.12 4.68 3.37
C PRO A 213 20.78 6.15 3.72
N GLY A 214 19.59 6.65 3.41
CA GLY A 214 19.24 8.09 3.52
C GLY A 214 18.40 8.51 4.72
N MET A 215 18.21 7.65 5.72
CA MET A 215 17.29 7.90 6.85
C MET A 215 17.90 7.57 8.22
N ARG A 216 19.18 7.94 8.40
CA ARG A 216 19.80 8.11 9.73
C ARG A 216 20.04 9.59 10.00
#